data_AF-A0AAV5BZV2-F1
#
_entry.id   AF-A0AAV5BZV2-F1
#
_cell.length_a   1.000
_cell.length_b   1.000
_cell.length_c   1.000
_cell.angle_alpha   90.00
_cell.angle_beta   90.00
_cell.angle_gamma   90.00
#
_symmetry.space_group_name_H-M   'P 1'
#
loop_
_entity.id
_entity.type
_entity.pdbx_description
1 polymer ?
#
loop_
_entity_poly.entity_id
_entity_poly.type
_entity_poly.pdbx_seq_one_letter_code
_entity_poly.pdbx_strand_id
1 'polypeptide(L)' 'MELIGASPEHTIIFEDSASGVRAGVAAGVPVIGLTTRNPEKVLNDAGASLLIKDFQDPKLLSVLEEIQPAVAKF' A
#
# COMPACT_ATOMS: atom_id res chain seq x y z
N MET A 1 4.75 6.97 -11.01
CA MET A 1 4.50 8.24 -10.28
C MET A 1 4.68 9.45 -11.19
N GLU A 2 5.79 9.58 -11.92
CA GLU A 2 6.08 10.69 -12.84
C GLU A 2 4.94 11.04 -13.83
N LEU A 3 4.36 10.04 -14.48
CA LEU A 3 3.29 10.24 -15.49
C LEU A 3 2.06 10.99 -14.97
N ILE A 4 1.80 10.93 -13.67
CA ILE A 4 0.64 11.54 -13.01
C ILE A 4 1.05 12.61 -11.99
N GLY A 5 2.34 12.97 -11.92
CA GLY A 5 2.85 13.94 -10.94
C GLY A 5 2.69 13.52 -9.48
N ALA A 6 2.61 12.20 -9.20
CA ALA A 6 2.52 11.70 -7.83
C ALA A 6 3.89 11.74 -7.12
N SER A 7 3.87 11.80 -5.79
CA SER A 7 5.06 11.72 -4.94
C SER A 7 4.98 10.50 -4.02
N PRO A 8 6.11 9.86 -3.67
CA PRO A 8 6.11 8.72 -2.75
C PRO A 8 5.43 9.02 -1.41
N GLU A 9 5.57 10.24 -0.92
CA GLU A 9 5.01 10.71 0.36
C GLU A 9 3.47 10.85 0.32
N HIS A 10 2.88 10.97 -0.87
CA HIS A 10 1.44 11.07 -1.08
C HIS A 10 0.89 9.88 -1.88
N THR A 11 1.57 8.73 -1.81
CA THR A 11 1.16 7.52 -2.53
C THR A 11 1.13 6.32 -1.57
N ILE A 12 0.13 5.46 -1.76
CA ILE A 12 0.11 4.09 -1.23
C ILE A 12 -0.11 3.13 -2.40
N ILE A 13 0.55 1.97 -2.37
CA ILE A 13 0.40 0.93 -3.40
C ILE A 13 -0.38 -0.24 -2.81
N PHE A 14 -1.33 -0.77 -3.57
CA PHE A 14 -1.94 -2.07 -3.28
C PHE A 14 -1.32 -3.11 -4.21
N GLU A 15 -0.80 -4.19 -3.65
CA GLU A 15 -0.12 -5.24 -4.40
C GLU A 15 -0.42 -6.62 -3.80
N ASP A 16 -0.43 -7.66 -4.62
CA ASP A 16 -0.63 -9.03 -4.17
C ASP A 16 0.49 -9.98 -4.62
N SER A 17 1.54 -9.45 -5.23
CA SER A 17 2.74 -10.20 -5.60
C SER A 17 3.94 -9.79 -4.77
N ALA A 18 4.79 -10.75 -4.39
CA ALA A 18 6.02 -10.45 -3.65
C ALA A 18 6.98 -9.55 -4.44
N SER A 19 7.02 -9.69 -5.77
CA SER A 19 7.82 -8.85 -6.66
C SER A 19 7.31 -7.41 -6.70
N GLY A 20 6.00 -7.21 -6.80
CA GLY A 20 5.40 -5.89 -6.79
C GLY A 20 5.58 -5.18 -5.45
N VAL A 21 5.43 -5.91 -4.34
CA VAL A 21 5.73 -5.38 -2.99
C VAL A 21 7.18 -4.89 -2.90
N ARG A 22 8.15 -5.72 -3.29
CA ARG A 22 9.57 -5.30 -3.28
C ARG A 22 9.83 -4.07 -4.15
N ALA A 23 9.17 -3.97 -5.31
CA ALA A 23 9.31 -2.82 -6.19
C ALA A 23 8.76 -1.54 -5.55
N GLY A 24 7.58 -1.59 -4.93
CA GLY A 24 6.99 -0.45 -4.22
C GLY A 24 7.83 0.00 -3.02
N VAL A 25 8.32 -0.96 -2.22
CA VAL A 25 9.23 -0.69 -1.11
C VAL A 25 10.54 -0.05 -1.59
N ALA A 26 11.13 -0.57 -2.66
CA ALA A 26 12.34 0.01 -3.27
C ALA A 26 12.11 1.42 -3.83
N ALA A 27 10.87 1.74 -4.24
CA ALA A 27 10.47 3.07 -4.66
C ALA A 27 10.17 4.03 -3.47
N GLY A 28 10.34 3.57 -2.23
CA GLY A 28 10.09 4.37 -1.03
C GLY A 28 8.60 4.59 -0.73
N VAL A 29 7.72 3.77 -1.30
CA VAL A 29 6.26 3.91 -1.16
C VAL A 29 5.73 2.82 -0.21
N PRO A 30 4.89 3.16 0.78
CA PRO A 30 4.19 2.15 1.57
C PRO A 30 3.36 1.22 0.69
N VAL A 31 3.49 -0.09 0.92
CA VAL A 31 2.75 -1.10 0.15
C VAL A 31 1.81 -1.87 1.05
N ILE A 32 0.53 -1.90 0.68
CA ILE A 32 -0.51 -2.71 1.28
C ILE A 32 -0.63 -4.02 0.50
N GLY A 33 -0.31 -5.12 1.17
CA GLY A 33 -0.35 -6.47 0.61
C GLY A 33 -1.74 -7.08 0.67
N LEU A 34 -2.29 -7.47 -0.47
CA LEU A 34 -3.55 -8.21 -0.60
C LEU A 34 -3.28 -9.72 -0.51
N THR A 35 -3.80 -10.36 0.53
CA THR A 35 -3.49 -11.77 0.85
C THR A 35 -4.42 -12.77 0.15
N THR A 36 -5.13 -12.32 -0.90
CA THR A 36 -6.08 -13.14 -1.68
C THR A 36 -5.40 -14.24 -2.50
N ARG A 37 -4.16 -14.01 -2.96
CA ARG A 37 -3.44 -14.91 -3.87
C ARG A 37 -2.19 -15.56 -3.26
N ASN A 38 -1.54 -14.89 -2.30
CA ASN A 38 -0.29 -15.34 -1.71
C ASN A 38 -0.41 -15.47 -0.18
N PRO A 39 0.28 -16.45 0.44
CA PRO A 39 0.35 -16.54 1.89
C PRO A 39 0.86 -15.23 2.50
N GLU A 40 0.28 -14.82 3.62
CA GLU A 40 0.62 -13.56 4.30
C GLU A 40 2.13 -13.39 4.52
N LYS A 41 2.80 -14.47 4.93
CA LYS A 41 4.24 -14.49 5.18
C LYS A 41 5.05 -14.04 3.97
N VAL A 42 4.66 -14.42 2.76
CA VAL A 42 5.40 -14.08 1.53
C VAL A 42 5.37 -12.56 1.28
N LEU A 43 4.22 -11.93 1.52
CA LEU A 43 4.06 -10.48 1.33
C LEU A 43 4.70 -9.71 2.50
N ASN A 44 4.63 -10.25 3.72
CA ASN A 44 5.31 -9.69 4.89
C ASN A 44 6.83 -9.69 4.72
N ASP A 45 7.42 -10.84 4.35
CA ASP A 45 8.87 -10.98 4.09
C ASP A 45 9.33 -10.07 2.93
N ALA A 46 8.44 -9.74 1.99
CA ALA A 46 8.72 -8.80 0.89
C ALA A 46 8.71 -7.32 1.30
N GLY A 47 8.27 -7.01 2.53
CA GLY A 47 8.27 -5.65 3.09
C GLY A 47 6.93 -4.92 3.03
N ALA A 48 5.81 -5.63 2.87
CA ALA A 48 4.49 -5.00 2.92
C ALA A 48 4.25 -4.32 4.28
N SER A 49 3.77 -3.07 4.25
CA SER A 49 3.53 -2.24 5.43
C SER A 49 2.25 -2.64 6.18
N LEU A 50 1.25 -3.13 5.44
CA LEU A 50 -0.01 -3.65 5.98
C LEU A 50 -0.45 -4.84 5.14
N LEU A 51 -1.05 -5.85 5.75
CA LEU A 51 -1.67 -6.98 5.05
C LEU A 51 -3.18 -6.97 5.28
N ILE A 52 -3.93 -7.11 4.19
CA ILE A 52 -5.38 -7.08 4.18
C ILE A 52 -5.93 -8.23 3.33
N LYS A 53 -7.05 -8.79 3.75
CA LYS A 53 -7.75 -9.84 2.97
C LYS A 53 -8.51 -9.27 1.77
N ASP A 54 -9.03 -8.06 1.90
CA ASP A 54 -9.83 -7.34 0.92
C ASP A 54 -9.86 -5.84 1.26
N PHE A 55 -10.45 -5.02 0.40
CA PHE A 55 -10.55 -3.56 0.61
C PHE A 55 -11.53 -3.13 1.70
N GLN A 56 -12.29 -4.06 2.28
CA GLN A 56 -13.20 -3.83 3.40
C GLN A 56 -12.57 -4.24 4.74
N ASP A 57 -11.30 -4.65 4.74
CA ASP A 57 -10.60 -5.04 5.95
C ASP A 57 -10.59 -3.87 6.96
N PRO A 58 -11.12 -4.05 8.18
CA PRO A 58 -11.16 -2.99 9.18
C PRO A 58 -9.79 -2.37 9.46
N LYS A 59 -8.69 -3.14 9.32
CA LYS A 59 -7.34 -2.60 9.48
C LYS A 59 -7.03 -1.50 8.47
N LEU A 60 -7.46 -1.66 7.23
CA LEU A 60 -7.28 -0.63 6.20
C LEU A 60 -8.10 0.62 6.56
N LEU A 61 -9.36 0.42 6.91
CA LEU A 61 -10.28 1.52 7.21
C LEU A 61 -9.79 2.35 8.40
N SER A 62 -9.32 1.71 9.46
CA SER A 62 -8.74 2.42 10.62
C SER A 62 -7.51 3.25 10.25
N VAL A 63 -6.62 2.74 9.40
CA VAL A 63 -5.46 3.52 8.93
C VAL A 63 -5.90 4.71 8.07
N LEU A 64 -6.88 4.53 7.19
CA LEU A 64 -7.39 5.60 6.34
C LEU A 64 -8.10 6.69 7.14
N GLU A 65 -8.78 6.35 8.24
CA GLU A 65 -9.39 7.33 9.16
C GLU A 65 -8.36 8.23 9.85
N GLU A 66 -7.15 7.72 10.11
CA GLU A 66 -6.04 8.48 10.69
C GLU A 66 -5.35 9.40 9.67
N ILE A 67 -5.46 9.09 8.37
CA ILE A 67 -4.90 9.92 7.30
C ILE A 67 -5.84 11.11 7.06
N GLN A 68 -5.41 12.29 7.49
CA GLN A 68 -6.12 13.52 7.11
C GLN A 68 -6.08 13.67 5.58
N PRO A 69 -7.23 13.83 4.90
CA PRO A 69 -7.21 14.13 3.48
C PRO A 69 -6.46 15.44 3.28
N ALA A 70 -5.39 15.41 2.50
CA ALA A 70 -4.73 16.62 2.05
C ALA A 70 -5.80 17.48 1.35
N VAL A 71 -6.07 18.66 1.88
CA VAL A 71 -6.97 19.61 1.23
C VAL A 71 -6.35 19.93 -0.12
N ALA A 72 -6.98 19.47 -1.20
CA ALA A 72 -6.61 19.86 -2.55
C ALA A 72 -6.74 21.38 -2.63
N LYS A 73 -5.60 22.08 -2.68
CA LYS A 73 -5.56 23.49 -2.99
C LYS A 73 -5.82 23.60 -4.50
N PHE A 74 -7.03 23.97 -4.87
CA PHE A 74 -7.36 24.42 -6.22
C PHE A 74 -6.89 25.86 -6.41
#